data_AF-A0A9X1G968-F1
#
_entry.id   AF-A0A9X1G968-F1
#
_cell.length_a   1.000
_cell.length_b   1.000
_cell.length_c   1.000
_cell.angle_alpha   90.00
_cell.angle_beta   90.00
_cell.angle_gamma   90.00
#
_symmetry.space_group_name_H-M   'P 1'
#
loop_
_entity.id
_entity.type
_entity.pdbx_description
1 polymer ?
#
loop_
_entity_poly.entity_id
_entity_poly.type
_entity_poly.pdbx_seq_one_letter_code
_entity_poly.pdbx_strand_id
1 'polypeptide(L)'
;MAYRLIDNGGYTMMSNTERKDIRLVARTSAEIQDFIQRAADHSGATLSQFLIESAMERARKVIQQTETLHLSMEGAHNLMSALENSPGANNKLLKAAQGYKDAVHASKD
;
A
#
# COMPACT_ATOMS: atom_id res chain seq x y z
N MET A 1 -21.16 7.11 -23.75
CA MET A 1 -20.61 5.95 -24.48
C MET A 1 -19.42 6.45 -25.27
N ALA A 2 -18.21 5.99 -24.97
CA ALA A 2 -17.00 6.42 -25.66
C ALA A 2 -16.53 5.31 -26.59
N TYR A 3 -16.63 5.54 -27.90
CA TYR A 3 -16.06 4.67 -28.93
C TYR A 3 -14.72 5.27 -29.36
N ARG A 4 -13.68 4.44 -29.52
CA ARG A 4 -12.44 4.86 -30.18
C ARG A 4 -12.25 4.01 -31.44
N LEU A 5 -12.03 4.68 -32.57
CA LEU A 5 -11.75 4.05 -33.86
C LEU A 5 -10.35 3.43 -33.83
N ILE A 6 -10.23 2.18 -34.28
CA ILE A 6 -8.96 1.58 -34.69
C ILE A 6 -9.12 1.22 -36.17
N ASP A 7 -8.12 1.58 -36.97
CA ASP A 7 -8.08 1.30 -38.39
C ASP A 7 -8.14 -0.22 -38.66
N ASN A 8 -8.98 -0.59 -39.62
CA ASN A 8 -9.41 -1.95 -40.01
C ASN A 8 -10.59 -2.55 -39.24
N GLY A 9 -11.78 -1.96 -39.44
CA GLY A 9 -12.97 -2.72 -39.87
C GLY A 9 -13.67 -3.66 -38.88
N GLY A 10 -13.35 -3.65 -37.59
CA GLY A 10 -14.04 -4.47 -36.59
C GLY A 10 -14.37 -3.68 -35.31
N TYR A 11 -15.65 -3.45 -35.04
CA TYR A 11 -16.08 -2.97 -33.71
C TYR A 11 -15.96 -4.14 -32.71
N THR A 12 -14.89 -4.16 -31.92
CA THR A 12 -14.83 -5.06 -30.77
C THR A 12 -15.63 -4.43 -29.64
N MET A 13 -16.77 -5.03 -29.29
CA MET A 13 -17.45 -4.77 -28.04
C MET A 13 -16.46 -5.07 -26.91
N MET A 14 -16.06 -4.06 -26.13
CA MET A 14 -15.40 -4.33 -24.85
C MET A 14 -16.40 -5.09 -23.99
N SER A 15 -16.31 -6.42 -24.00
CA SER A 15 -17.02 -7.24 -23.04
C SER A 15 -16.58 -6.78 -21.65
N ASN A 16 -17.54 -6.38 -20.83
CA ASN A 16 -17.34 -5.92 -19.44
C ASN A 16 -16.89 -7.08 -18.51
N THR A 17 -16.37 -8.17 -19.07
CA THR A 17 -16.15 -9.47 -18.42
C THR A 17 -14.74 -9.60 -17.83
N GLU A 18 -13.84 -8.62 -18.05
CA GLU A 18 -12.47 -8.68 -17.52
C GLU A 18 -12.21 -7.81 -16.28
N ARG A 19 -13.25 -7.36 -15.57
CA ARG A 19 -13.04 -7.05 -14.14
C ARG A 19 -12.94 -8.38 -13.42
N LYS A 20 -11.71 -8.88 -13.26
CA LYS A 20 -11.35 -10.03 -12.42
C LYS A 20 -12.16 -9.92 -11.11
N ASP A 21 -13.08 -10.85 -10.87
CA ASP A 21 -13.96 -10.87 -9.70
C ASP A 21 -13.14 -11.23 -8.46
N ILE A 22 -12.43 -10.24 -7.92
CA ILE A 22 -11.60 -10.39 -6.71
C ILE A 22 -12.55 -10.41 -5.51
N ARG A 23 -12.69 -11.58 -4.89
CA ARG A 23 -13.52 -11.78 -3.70
C ARG A 23 -12.67 -11.96 -2.46
N LEU A 24 -12.98 -11.20 -1.42
CA LEU A 24 -12.43 -11.41 -0.09
C LEU A 24 -13.31 -12.42 0.65
N VAL A 25 -12.70 -13.50 1.13
CA VAL A 25 -13.39 -14.56 1.88
C VAL A 25 -12.74 -14.71 3.24
N ALA A 26 -13.53 -14.57 4.30
CA ALA A 26 -13.12 -14.81 5.68
C ALA A 26 -14.12 -15.75 6.35
N ARG A 27 -13.60 -16.71 7.13
CA ARG A 27 -14.43 -17.57 7.97
C ARG A 27 -14.53 -16.96 9.36
N THR A 28 -15.72 -17.00 9.94
CA THR A 28 -16.00 -16.47 11.27
C THR A 28 -17.09 -17.28 11.96
N SER A 29 -17.31 -17.05 13.26
CA SER A 29 -18.42 -17.64 14.00
C SER A 29 -19.73 -16.88 13.75
N ALA A 30 -20.87 -17.53 13.99
CA ALA A 30 -22.17 -16.89 13.91
C ALA A 30 -22.29 -15.69 14.87
N GLU A 31 -21.72 -15.79 16.08
CA GLU A 31 -21.69 -14.71 17.06
C GLU A 31 -20.97 -13.46 16.54
N ILE A 32 -19.81 -13.63 15.91
CA ILE A 32 -19.07 -12.51 15.33
C ILE A 32 -19.83 -11.92 14.14
N GLN A 33 -20.42 -12.77 13.29
CA GLN A 33 -21.23 -12.29 12.17
C GLN A 33 -22.42 -11.45 12.64
N ASP A 34 -23.15 -11.91 13.66
CA ASP A 34 -24.28 -11.18 14.24
C ASP A 34 -23.86 -9.83 14.82
N PHE A 35 -22.75 -9.81 15.55
CA PHE A 35 -22.22 -8.57 16.12
C PHE A 35 -21.86 -7.55 15.04
N ILE A 36 -21.19 -7.99 13.96
CA ILE A 36 -20.84 -7.12 12.83
C ILE A 36 -22.09 -6.68 12.07
N GLN A 37 -23.08 -7.56 11.89
CA GLN A 37 -24.35 -7.22 11.24
C GLN A 37 -25.08 -6.11 11.99
N ARG A 38 -25.18 -6.19 13.32
CA ARG A 38 -25.78 -5.12 14.15
C ARG A 38 -25.06 -3.79 13.98
N ALA A 39 -23.73 -3.80 13.91
CA ALA A 39 -22.94 -2.59 13.67
C ALA A 39 -23.21 -2.00 12.27
N ALA A 40 -23.31 -2.86 11.24
CA ALA A 40 -23.65 -2.45 9.88
C ALA A 40 -25.06 -1.84 9.81
N ASP A 41 -26.03 -2.45 10.50
CA ASP A 41 -27.40 -1.93 10.60
C ASP A 41 -27.42 -0.54 11.25
N HIS A 42 -26.63 -0.33 12.31
CA HIS A 42 -26.49 0.96 12.97
C HIS A 42 -25.82 2.02 12.08
N SER A 43 -24.90 1.64 11.20
CA SER A 43 -24.27 2.56 10.25
C SER A 43 -25.11 2.78 8.98
N GLY A 44 -26.25 2.09 8.83
CA GLY A 44 -27.06 2.14 7.61
C GLY A 44 -26.38 1.51 6.39
N ALA A 45 -25.44 0.58 6.60
CA ALA A 45 -24.68 -0.09 5.56
C ALA A 45 -25.05 -1.57 5.49
N THR A 46 -24.89 -2.20 4.33
CA THR A 46 -24.92 -3.67 4.24
C THR A 46 -23.69 -4.27 4.94
N LEU A 47 -23.76 -5.52 5.37
CA LEU A 47 -22.63 -6.23 5.99
C LEU A 47 -21.35 -6.16 5.14
N SER A 48 -21.48 -6.37 3.83
CA SER A 48 -20.35 -6.31 2.91
C SER A 48 -19.73 -4.92 2.82
N GLN A 49 -20.55 -3.87 2.75
CA GLN A 49 -20.06 -2.48 2.75
C GLN A 49 -19.33 -2.15 4.05
N PHE A 50 -19.94 -2.48 5.20
CA PHE A 50 -19.35 -2.26 6.51
C PHE A 50 -18.00 -2.97 6.67
N LEU A 51 -17.89 -4.22 6.21
CA LEU A 51 -16.65 -4.98 6.25
C LEU A 51 -15.56 -4.34 5.38
N ILE A 52 -15.88 -3.92 4.16
CA ILE A 52 -14.92 -3.26 3.27
C ILE A 52 -14.46 -1.92 3.85
N GLU A 53 -15.38 -1.11 4.36
CA GLU A 53 -15.07 0.19 4.96
C GLU A 53 -14.18 0.03 6.21
N SER A 54 -14.54 -0.90 7.10
CA SER A 54 -13.78 -1.21 8.30
C SER A 54 -12.37 -1.73 7.97
N ALA A 55 -12.26 -2.65 7.00
CA ALA A 55 -10.98 -3.18 6.54
C ALA A 55 -10.12 -2.07 5.91
N MET A 56 -10.70 -1.20 5.09
CA MET A 56 -10.02 -0.07 4.47
C MET A 56 -9.52 0.93 5.52
N GLU A 57 -10.32 1.25 6.54
CA GLU A 57 -9.91 2.13 7.64
C GLU A 57 -8.69 1.55 8.36
N ARG A 58 -8.73 0.26 8.71
CA ARG A 58 -7.62 -0.39 9.39
C ARG A 58 -6.38 -0.45 8.49
N ALA A 59 -6.55 -0.81 7.23
CA ALA A 59 -5.46 -0.89 6.26
C ALA A 59 -4.73 0.46 6.12
N ARG A 60 -5.48 1.57 5.98
CA ARG A 60 -4.89 2.92 5.92
C ARG A 60 -4.04 3.22 7.14
N LYS A 61 -4.53 2.92 8.35
CA LYS A 61 -3.77 3.14 9.60
C LYS A 61 -2.47 2.33 9.62
N VAL A 62 -2.51 1.05 9.21
CA VAL A 62 -1.31 0.19 9.19
C VAL A 62 -0.28 0.67 8.16
N ILE A 63 -0.74 1.05 6.97
CA ILE A 63 0.13 1.57 5.90
C ILE A 63 0.78 2.88 6.35
N GLN A 64 -0.02 3.82 6.86
CA GLN A 64 0.49 5.11 7.35
C GLN A 64 1.52 4.94 8.47
N GLN A 65 1.29 4.01 9.41
CA GLN A 65 2.25 3.72 10.48
C GLN A 65 3.62 3.24 9.98
N THR A 66 3.65 2.57 8.83
CA THR A 66 4.89 2.00 8.26
C THR A 66 5.58 2.97 7.30
N GLU A 67 4.79 3.71 6.51
CA GLU A 67 5.30 4.54 5.42
C GLU A 67 5.50 6.01 5.82
N THR A 68 4.97 6.44 6.95
CA THR A 68 5.06 7.85 7.39
C THR A 68 6.10 8.00 8.48
N LEU A 69 7.12 8.83 8.23
CA LEU A 69 8.04 9.28 9.25
C LEU A 69 7.45 10.49 9.98
N HIS A 70 7.00 10.29 11.22
CA HIS A 70 6.58 11.39 12.08
C HIS A 70 7.80 12.05 12.74
N LEU A 71 8.01 13.33 12.45
CA LEU A 71 9.11 14.12 13.01
C LEU A 71 8.56 15.20 13.93
N SER A 72 9.30 15.50 15.01
CA SER A 72 9.14 16.76 15.73
C SER A 72 9.59 17.92 14.83
N MET A 73 9.26 19.16 15.19
CA MET A 73 9.76 20.34 14.46
C MET A 73 11.29 20.37 14.40
N GLU A 74 11.96 20.01 15.49
CA GLU A 74 13.41 19.87 15.53
C GLU A 74 13.91 18.76 14.59
N GLY A 75 13.26 17.59 14.61
CA GLY A 75 13.57 16.48 13.71
C GLY A 75 13.40 16.84 12.24
N ALA A 76 12.35 17.59 11.90
CA ALA A 76 12.11 18.08 10.55
C ALA A 76 13.19 19.08 10.10
N HIS A 77 13.61 19.99 10.98
CA HIS A 77 14.69 20.93 10.70
C HIS A 77 16.01 20.20 10.49
N ASN A 78 16.33 19.22 11.34
CA ASN A 78 17.54 18.40 11.21
C ASN A 78 17.55 17.61 9.90
N LEU A 79 16.40 17.02 9.53
CA LEU A 79 16.26 16.33 8.25
C LEU A 79 16.46 17.29 7.08
N MET A 80 15.80 18.45 7.09
CA MET A 80 15.94 19.45 6.03
C MET A 80 17.39 19.92 5.88
N SER A 81 18.04 20.25 6.99
CA SER A 81 19.45 20.65 6.98
C SER A 81 20.36 19.55 6.43
N ALA A 82 20.08 18.27 6.72
CA ALA A 82 20.83 17.14 6.18
C ALA A 82 20.56 16.91 4.68
N LEU A 83 19.36 17.24 4.17
CA LEU A 83 19.05 17.16 2.73
C LEU A 83 19.68 18.31 1.94
N GLU A 84 19.65 19.53 2.47
CA GLU A 84 20.22 20.72 1.81
C GLU A 84 21.75 20.74 1.87
N ASN A 85 22.32 20.38 3.02
CA ASN A 85 23.75 20.39 3.28
C ASN A 85 24.21 18.96 3.59
N SER A 86 24.10 18.08 2.59
CA SER A 86 24.43 16.66 2.74
C SER A 86 25.87 16.48 3.22
N PRO A 87 26.09 15.96 4.45
CA PRO A 87 27.43 15.74 4.95
C PRO A 87 28.08 14.59 4.18
N GLY A 88 29.37 14.73 3.87
CA GLY A 88 30.14 13.67 3.21
C GLY A 88 30.12 12.37 4.01
N ALA A 89 30.14 11.23 3.32
CA ALA A 89 30.19 9.92 3.95
C ALA A 89 31.47 9.79 4.80
N ASN A 90 31.31 9.38 6.07
CA ASN A 90 32.46 9.18 6.96
C ASN A 90 33.23 7.89 6.62
N ASN A 91 34.46 7.78 7.14
CA ASN A 91 35.34 6.62 6.89
C ASN A 91 34.72 5.26 7.28
N LYS A 92 33.83 5.22 8.29
CA LYS A 92 33.15 3.98 8.68
C LYS A 92 32.10 3.57 7.65
N LEU A 93 31.32 4.53 7.14
CA LEU A 93 30.34 4.30 6.06
C LEU A 93 31.03 3.85 4.78
N LEU A 94 32.15 4.48 4.41
CA LEU A 94 32.93 4.07 3.23
C LEU A 94 33.46 2.64 3.34
N LYS A 95 34.01 2.27 4.50
CA LYS A 95 34.49 0.89 4.76
C LYS A 95 33.35 -0.13 4.74
N ALA A 96 32.19 0.20 5.32
CA ALA A 96 31.02 -0.67 5.30
C ALA A 96 30.48 -0.87 3.88
N ALA A 97 30.43 0.20 3.08
CA ALA A 97 30.03 0.12 1.68
C ALA A 97 30.99 -0.74 0.85
N GLN A 98 32.30 -0.65 1.11
CA GLN A 98 33.29 -1.51 0.46
C GLN A 98 33.10 -2.99 0.86
N GLY A 99 32.97 -3.28 2.16
CA GLY A 99 32.73 -4.65 2.63
C GLY A 99 31.45 -5.27 2.06
N TYR A 100 30.38 -4.48 1.89
CA TYR A 100 29.16 -4.95 1.23
C TYR A 100 29.39 -5.31 -0.24
N LYS A 101 30.12 -4.48 -0.99
CA LYS A 101 30.47 -4.77 -2.39
C LYS A 101 31.25 -6.07 -2.49
N ASP A 102 32.26 -6.23 -1.64
CA ASP A 102 33.12 -7.42 -1.65
C ASP A 102 32.31 -8.69 -1.34
N ALA A 103 31.38 -8.63 -0.37
CA ALA A 103 30.52 -9.76 0.00
C ALA A 103 29.49 -10.13 -1.08
N VAL A 104 28.89 -9.14 -1.76
CA VAL A 104 27.92 -9.38 -2.84
C VAL A 104 28.58 -9.85 -4.13
N HIS A 105 29.83 -9.44 -4.40
CA HIS A 105 30.60 -9.92 -5.55
C HIS A 105 31.21 -11.31 -5.30
N ALA A 106 31.61 -11.64 -4.07
CA ALA A 106 32.17 -12.95 -3.73
C ALA A 106 31.14 -14.11 -3.78
N SER A 107 29.83 -13.83 -3.81
CA SER A 107 28.79 -14.87 -3.93
C SER A 107 28.40 -15.18 -5.39
N LYS A 108 29.17 -14.69 -6.37
CA LYS A 108 28.88 -14.84 -7.81
C LYS A 108 29.92 -15.66 -8.59
N ASP A 109 30.96 -16.13 -7.92
CA ASP A 109 31.99 -17.06 -8.45
C ASP A 109 31.94 -18.40 -7.69
#